data_AF-A0A482RME7-F1
#
_entry.id   AF-A0A482RME7-F1
#
_cell.length_a   1.000
_cell.length_b   1.000
_cell.length_c   1.000
_cell.angle_alpha   90.00
_cell.angle_beta   90.00
_cell.angle_gamma   90.00
#
_symmetry.space_group_name_H-M   'P 1'
#
loop_
_entity.id
_entity.type
_entity.pdbx_description
1 polymer ?
#
loop_
_entity_poly.entity_id
_entity_poly.type
_entity_poly.pdbx_seq_one_letter_code
_entity_poly.pdbx_strand_id
1 'polypeptide(L)'
;MCSTAHAIMSSGSRLSKLQTALRAQLEGAQFRQLNETLYTQSGTASFALLSHQPHLFHAYHKGYRNQVADWPQNPLDIMIAEVKYVLSVAAQRTHTHSHIVLVKNVVPQSRTSCRFPLKRAERRRPLW
;
A
#
# COMPACT_ATOMS: atom_id res chain seq x y z
N MET A 1 -17.30 -37.96 19.21
CA MET A 1 -16.28 -38.52 18.29
C MET A 1 -15.20 -37.47 18.11
N CYS A 2 -14.03 -37.71 18.68
CA CYS A 2 -12.89 -36.79 18.65
C CYS A 2 -12.16 -36.95 17.32
N SER A 3 -11.95 -35.86 16.56
CA SER A 3 -11.19 -35.89 15.31
C SER A 3 -9.89 -35.10 15.48
N THR A 4 -8.79 -35.84 15.47
CA THR A 4 -7.41 -35.38 15.64
C THR A 4 -6.90 -34.77 14.35
N ALA A 5 -6.61 -33.46 14.32
CA ALA A 5 -5.87 -32.83 13.23
C ALA A 5 -4.40 -32.70 13.62
N HIS A 6 -3.53 -33.34 12.84
CA HIS A 6 -2.09 -33.41 13.01
C HIS A 6 -1.44 -32.02 12.87
N ALA A 7 -0.77 -31.56 13.92
CA ALA A 7 0.18 -30.47 13.85
C ALA A 7 1.42 -30.95 13.07
N ILE A 8 1.60 -30.48 11.84
CA ILE A 8 2.87 -30.64 11.11
C ILE A 8 3.87 -29.67 11.75
N MET A 9 4.63 -30.16 12.72
CA MET A 9 5.78 -29.46 13.27
C MET A 9 6.85 -29.34 12.19
N SER A 10 7.09 -28.12 11.70
CA SER A 10 8.23 -27.80 10.85
C SER A 10 9.51 -27.89 11.68
N SER A 11 10.26 -28.98 11.50
CA SER A 11 11.62 -29.09 12.03
C SER A 11 12.52 -28.14 11.24
N GLY A 12 13.09 -27.16 11.93
CA GLY A 12 13.97 -26.15 11.35
C GLY A 12 15.30 -26.75 10.91
N SER A 13 15.36 -27.35 9.73
CA SER A 13 16.62 -27.68 9.06
C SER A 13 17.20 -26.42 8.44
N ARG A 14 18.50 -26.15 8.70
CA ARG A 14 19.23 -25.06 8.03
C ARG A 14 19.29 -25.41 6.54
N LEU A 15 18.61 -24.62 5.71
CA LEU A 15 18.64 -24.80 4.27
C LEU A 15 20.05 -24.62 3.71
N SER A 16 20.36 -25.37 2.65
CA SER A 16 21.54 -25.10 1.84
C SER A 16 21.44 -23.74 1.14
N LYS A 17 22.58 -23.16 0.76
CA LYS A 17 22.61 -21.88 0.01
C LYS A 17 21.73 -21.91 -1.24
N LEU A 18 21.78 -23.03 -1.98
CA LEU A 18 20.95 -23.26 -3.16
C LEU A 18 19.46 -23.29 -2.82
N GLN A 19 19.08 -24.02 -1.77
CA GLN A 19 17.69 -24.11 -1.33
C GLN A 19 17.13 -22.74 -0.89
N THR A 20 17.95 -21.91 -0.24
CA THR A 20 17.58 -20.54 0.12
C THR A 20 17.37 -19.67 -1.11
N ALA A 21 18.27 -19.76 -2.11
CA ALA A 21 18.12 -19.01 -3.35
C ALA A 21 16.86 -19.42 -4.13
N LEU A 22 16.59 -20.72 -4.25
CA LEU A 22 15.37 -21.23 -4.87
C LEU A 22 14.11 -20.78 -4.12
N ARG A 23 14.14 -20.81 -2.77
CA ARG A 23 13.04 -20.28 -1.95
C ARG A 23 12.79 -18.80 -2.23
N ALA A 24 13.84 -17.98 -2.30
CA ALA A 24 13.70 -16.56 -2.61
C ALA A 24 13.09 -16.33 -4.01
N GLN A 25 13.48 -17.13 -5.00
CA GLN A 25 12.86 -17.07 -6.34
C GLN A 25 11.37 -17.45 -6.32
N LEU A 26 11.00 -18.50 -5.58
CA LEU A 26 9.61 -18.91 -5.42
C LEU A 26 8.76 -17.83 -4.73
N GLU A 27 9.29 -17.22 -3.67
CA GLU A 27 8.64 -16.10 -2.98
C GLU A 27 8.43 -14.91 -3.93
N GLY A 28 9.41 -14.61 -4.78
CA GLY A 28 9.29 -13.58 -5.81
C GLY A 28 8.22 -13.88 -6.86
N ALA A 29 8.13 -15.14 -7.32
CA ALA A 29 7.09 -15.57 -8.26
C ALA A 29 5.69 -15.48 -7.64
N GLN A 30 5.53 -15.94 -6.39
CA GLN A 30 4.29 -15.86 -5.63
C GLN A 30 3.83 -14.40 -5.47
N PHE A 31 4.76 -13.48 -5.14
CA PHE A 31 4.46 -12.06 -5.06
C PHE A 31 3.95 -11.50 -6.39
N ARG A 32 4.59 -11.82 -7.52
CA ARG A 32 4.17 -11.32 -8.84
C ARG A 32 2.75 -11.79 -9.20
N GLN A 33 2.47 -13.08 -8.98
CA GLN A 33 1.16 -13.67 -9.25
C GLN A 33 0.07 -13.04 -8.36
N LEU A 34 0.36 -12.87 -7.07
CA LEU A 34 -0.57 -12.23 -6.14
C LEU A 34 -0.80 -10.76 -6.51
N ASN A 35 0.25 -10.04 -6.87
CA ASN A 35 0.15 -8.65 -7.32
C ASN A 35 -0.73 -8.53 -8.57
N GLU A 36 -0.51 -9.38 -9.57
CA GLU A 36 -1.35 -9.43 -10.78
C GLU A 36 -2.81 -9.72 -10.43
N THR A 37 -3.07 -10.67 -9.55
CA THR A 37 -4.42 -11.00 -9.07
C THR A 37 -5.09 -9.77 -8.45
N LEU A 38 -4.37 -9.04 -7.58
CA LEU A 38 -4.90 -7.85 -6.90
C LEU A 38 -5.18 -6.67 -7.87
N TYR A 39 -4.45 -6.58 -8.99
CA TYR A 39 -4.67 -5.55 -10.01
C TYR A 39 -5.74 -5.91 -11.04
N THR A 40 -6.04 -7.19 -11.21
CA THR A 40 -7.00 -7.69 -12.22
C THR A 40 -8.38 -8.00 -11.64
N GLN A 41 -8.47 -8.24 -10.33
CA GLN A 41 -9.74 -8.49 -9.65
C GLN A 41 -10.41 -7.21 -9.15
N SER A 42 -11.73 -7.27 -8.91
CA SER A 42 -12.45 -6.17 -8.28
C SER A 42 -12.01 -6.00 -6.82
N GLY A 43 -12.11 -4.78 -6.29
CA GLY A 43 -11.75 -4.50 -4.89
C GLY A 43 -12.55 -5.33 -3.87
N THR A 44 -13.82 -5.66 -4.17
CA THR A 44 -14.64 -6.54 -3.32
C THR A 44 -14.15 -7.98 -3.33
N ALA A 45 -13.73 -8.49 -4.49
CA ALA A 45 -13.16 -9.82 -4.62
C ALA A 45 -11.79 -9.90 -3.92
N SER A 46 -10.91 -8.92 -4.13
CA SER A 46 -9.62 -8.83 -3.46
C SER A 46 -9.76 -8.73 -1.94
N PHE A 47 -10.73 -7.96 -1.45
CA PHE A 47 -11.03 -7.87 -0.02
C PHE A 47 -11.50 -9.21 0.55
N ALA A 48 -12.41 -9.90 -0.13
CA ALA A 48 -12.87 -11.22 0.29
C ALA A 48 -11.70 -12.24 0.31
N LEU A 49 -10.87 -12.26 -0.74
CA LEU A 49 -9.68 -13.11 -0.83
C LEU A 49 -8.75 -12.93 0.37
N LEU A 50 -8.38 -11.68 0.68
CA LEU A 50 -7.47 -11.36 1.78
C LEU A 50 -8.11 -11.60 3.15
N SER A 51 -9.43 -11.43 3.27
CA SER A 51 -10.17 -11.71 4.51
C SER A 51 -10.27 -13.22 4.78
N HIS A 52 -10.50 -14.03 3.74
CA HIS A 52 -10.53 -15.48 3.85
C HIS A 52 -9.14 -16.08 4.09
N GLN A 53 -8.09 -15.45 3.54
CA GLN A 53 -6.71 -15.94 3.64
C GLN A 53 -5.76 -14.85 4.16
N PRO A 54 -5.76 -14.57 5.48
CA PRO A 54 -4.95 -13.49 6.07
C PRO A 54 -3.44 -13.62 5.82
N HIS A 55 -2.93 -14.85 5.65
CA HIS A 55 -1.51 -15.08 5.36
C HIS A 55 -1.07 -14.47 4.01
N LEU A 56 -1.98 -14.35 3.03
CA LEU A 56 -1.69 -13.73 1.74
C LEU A 56 -1.37 -12.24 1.90
N PHE A 57 -2.01 -11.56 2.85
CA PHE A 57 -1.70 -10.17 3.17
C PHE A 57 -0.24 -10.01 3.62
N HIS A 58 0.21 -10.88 4.52
CA HIS A 58 1.60 -10.87 4.98
C HIS A 58 2.58 -11.24 3.86
N ALA A 59 2.25 -12.23 3.03
CA ALA A 59 3.07 -12.63 1.89
C ALA A 59 3.21 -11.48 0.86
N TYR A 60 2.10 -10.81 0.54
CA TYR A 60 2.09 -9.63 -0.32
C TYR A 60 3.01 -8.53 0.23
N HIS A 61 2.84 -8.15 1.50
CA HIS A 61 3.64 -7.09 2.11
C HIS A 61 5.10 -7.47 2.35
N LYS A 62 5.42 -8.76 2.46
CA LYS A 62 6.82 -9.23 2.45
C LYS A 62 7.44 -9.01 1.07
N GLY A 63 6.76 -9.45 0.00
CA GLY A 63 7.23 -9.25 -1.37
C GLY A 63 7.35 -7.76 -1.74
N TYR A 64 6.35 -6.95 -1.37
CA TYR A 64 6.37 -5.50 -1.61
C TYR A 64 7.57 -4.82 -0.94
N ARG A 65 7.89 -5.16 0.32
CA ARG A 65 9.05 -4.59 1.02
C ARG A 65 10.38 -4.96 0.36
N ASN A 66 10.52 -6.21 -0.10
CA ASN A 66 11.70 -6.64 -0.82
C ASN A 66 11.88 -5.82 -2.12
N GLN A 67 10.80 -5.55 -2.86
CA GLN A 67 10.85 -4.74 -4.08
C GLN A 67 11.17 -3.27 -3.81
N VAL A 68 10.57 -2.68 -2.77
CA VAL A 68 10.78 -1.27 -2.41
C VAL A 68 12.21 -1.01 -1.91
N ALA A 69 12.85 -2.00 -1.28
CA ALA A 69 14.23 -1.87 -0.80
C ALA A 69 15.23 -1.55 -1.92
N ASP A 70 14.93 -1.97 -3.15
CA ASP A 70 15.79 -1.74 -4.32
C ASP A 70 15.48 -0.42 -5.04
N TRP A 71 14.47 0.34 -4.60
CA TRP A 71 14.11 1.60 -5.26
C TRP A 71 15.12 2.71 -4.89
N PRO A 72 15.61 3.49 -5.86
CA PRO A 72 16.57 4.57 -5.59
C PRO A 72 15.97 5.68 -4.73
N GLN A 73 14.64 5.85 -4.76
CA GLN A 73 13.90 6.80 -3.95
C GLN A 73 12.48 6.28 -3.71
N ASN A 74 12.00 6.35 -2.47
CA ASN A 74 10.63 5.95 -2.15
C ASN A 74 9.67 7.12 -2.46
N PRO A 75 8.62 6.91 -3.27
CA PRO A 75 7.65 7.96 -3.60
C PRO A 75 6.91 8.51 -2.38
N LEU A 76 6.81 7.75 -1.29
CA LEU A 76 6.25 8.24 -0.03
C LEU A 76 7.06 9.39 0.56
N ASP A 77 8.39 9.36 0.41
CA ASP A 77 9.27 10.42 0.89
C ASP A 77 9.02 11.72 0.12
N ILE A 78 8.81 11.62 -1.19
CA ILE A 78 8.46 12.75 -2.07
C ILE A 78 7.12 13.35 -1.62
N MET A 79 6.09 12.52 -1.47
CA MET A 79 4.76 12.97 -1.03
C MET A 79 4.81 13.63 0.35
N ILE A 80 5.58 13.07 1.30
CA ILE A 80 5.76 13.66 2.63
C ILE A 80 6.42 15.04 2.52
N ALA A 81 7.46 15.17 1.69
CA ALA A 81 8.14 16.44 1.47
C ALA A 81 7.19 17.49 0.87
N GLU A 82 6.37 17.12 -0.11
CA GLU A 82 5.37 17.99 -0.72
C GLU A 82 4.31 18.46 0.28
N VAL A 83 3.76 17.54 1.07
CA VAL A 83 2.77 17.88 2.10
C VAL A 83 3.38 18.82 3.15
N LYS A 84 4.60 18.54 3.62
CA LYS A 84 5.31 19.42 4.57
C LYS A 84 5.57 20.80 3.97
N TYR A 85 5.94 20.88 2.70
CA TYR A 85 6.15 22.14 2.00
C TYR A 85 4.85 22.96 1.98
N VAL A 86 3.74 22.37 1.55
CA VAL A 86 2.43 23.05 1.52
C VAL A 86 2.02 23.56 2.90
N LEU A 87 2.21 22.74 3.93
CA LEU A 87 1.91 23.13 5.32
C LEU A 87 2.82 24.27 5.81
N SER A 88 4.10 24.27 5.45
CA SER A 88 5.04 25.33 5.85
C SER A 88 4.71 26.67 5.22
N VAL A 89 4.31 26.69 3.94
CA VAL A 89 3.89 27.91 3.23
C VAL A 89 2.57 28.44 3.80
N ALA A 90 1.62 27.55 4.11
CA ALA A 90 0.37 27.94 4.77
C ALA A 90 0.61 28.54 6.16
N ALA A 91 1.58 28.00 6.93
CA ALA A 91 1.96 28.51 8.24
C ALA A 91 2.69 29.86 8.19
N GLN A 92 3.47 30.13 7.14
CA GLN A 92 4.18 31.42 6.98
C GLN A 92 3.23 32.56 6.59
N ARG A 93 2.17 32.26 5.84
CA ARG A 93 1.16 33.25 5.42
C ARG A 93 0.34 33.85 6.56
N THR A 94 0.33 33.22 7.74
CA THR A 94 -0.33 33.77 8.93
C THR A 94 0.54 34.78 9.69
N HIS A 95 1.83 34.88 9.39
CA HIS A 95 2.80 35.68 10.15
C HIS A 95 3.16 37.04 9.50
N THR A 96 2.70 37.33 8.28
CA THR A 96 3.05 38.57 7.54
C THR A 96 1.89 39.55 7.37
N HIS A 97 0.81 39.42 8.13
CA HIS A 97 -0.20 40.47 8.22
C HIS A 97 -0.33 40.94 9.66
N SER A 98 0.46 41.96 9.99
CA SER A 98 0.44 42.70 11.25
C SER A 98 -0.86 43.50 11.47
N HIS A 99 -2.01 42.94 11.11
CA HIS A 99 -3.31 43.41 11.54
C HIS A 99 -4.17 42.21 11.88
N ILE A 100 -4.39 42.06 13.18
CA ILE A 100 -5.30 41.16 13.88
C ILE A 100 -6.56 40.90 13.05
N VAL A 101 -6.72 39.68 12.52
CA VAL A 101 -8.02 39.02 12.41
C VAL A 101 -7.84 37.55 12.74
N LEU A 102 -8.38 37.18 13.89
CA LEU A 102 -8.44 35.82 14.42
C LEU A 102 -9.31 34.96 13.49
N VAL A 103 -8.71 34.16 12.61
CA VAL A 103 -9.43 33.08 11.91
C VAL A 103 -8.83 31.74 12.33
N LYS A 104 -9.09 31.38 13.59
CA LYS A 104 -9.28 29.97 13.94
C LYS A 104 -10.55 29.51 13.23
N ASN A 105 -10.48 29.11 11.96
CA ASN A 105 -11.56 28.42 11.25
C ASN A 105 -11.03 27.88 9.91
N VAL A 106 -10.16 26.87 9.97
CA VAL A 106 -9.87 25.99 8.81
C VAL A 106 -10.26 24.56 9.17
N VAL A 107 -11.51 24.38 9.57
CA VAL A 107 -12.26 23.15 9.31
C VAL A 107 -13.69 23.60 9.00
N PRO A 108 -14.10 23.69 7.72
CA PRO A 108 -15.52 23.84 7.44
C PRO A 108 -16.18 22.50 7.81
N GLN A 109 -16.92 22.49 8.93
CA GLN A 109 -17.98 21.52 9.15
C GLN A 109 -19.13 21.81 8.19
N SER A 110 -18.90 21.55 6.91
CA SER A 110 -19.95 21.31 5.94
C SER A 110 -19.49 20.11 5.12
N ARG A 111 -20.13 18.97 5.39
CA ARG A 111 -20.11 17.79 4.54
C ARG A 111 -20.70 18.18 3.18
N THR A 112 -19.93 18.87 2.37
CA THR A 112 -20.20 18.95 0.94
C THR A 112 -19.58 17.69 0.36
N SER A 113 -20.43 16.71 0.06
CA SER A 113 -20.07 15.54 -0.73
C SER A 113 -19.49 16.02 -2.05
N CYS A 114 -18.17 16.18 -2.11
CA CYS A 114 -17.45 16.45 -3.34
C CYS A 114 -17.52 15.18 -4.19
N ARG A 115 -18.63 15.03 -4.90
CA ARG A 115 -18.76 14.07 -5.98
C ARG A 115 -17.84 14.55 -7.10
N PHE A 116 -16.64 13.99 -7.16
CA PHE A 116 -15.77 14.13 -8.32
C PHE A 116 -16.54 13.66 -9.55
N PRO A 117 -16.78 14.50 -10.57
CA PRO A 117 -17.33 14.03 -11.82
C PRO A 117 -16.26 13.17 -12.49
N LEU A 118 -16.40 11.84 -12.39
CA LEU A 118 -15.68 10.90 -13.24
C LEU A 118 -16.13 11.15 -14.69
N LYS A 119 -15.46 12.08 -15.38
CA LYS A 119 -15.44 12.05 -16.84
C LYS A 119 -14.68 10.77 -17.21
N ARG A 120 -15.42 9.77 -17.67
CA ARG A 120 -14.90 8.53 -18.25
C ARG A 120 -13.99 8.91 -19.42
N ALA A 121 -12.70 9.08 -19.15
CA ALA A 121 -11.69 9.18 -20.17
C ALA A 121 -11.49 7.77 -20.73
N GLU A 122 -12.08 7.51 -21.89
CA GLU A 122 -11.76 6.38 -22.75
C GLU A 122 -10.27 6.49 -23.11
N ARG A 123 -9.40 5.91 -22.28
CA ARG A 123 -7.98 5.75 -22.58
C ARG A 123 -7.75 4.30 -22.90
N ARG A 124 -7.70 3.97 -24.20
CA ARG A 124 -6.91 2.83 -24.66
C ARG A 124 -5.50 3.04 -24.11
N ARG A 125 -5.09 2.22 -23.14
CA ARG A 125 -3.73 2.22 -22.60
C ARG A 125 -2.98 1.03 -23.17
N PRO A 126 -1.73 1.22 -23.63
CA PRO A 126 -0.85 0.10 -23.92
C PRO A 126 -0.49 -0.61 -22.62
N LEU A 127 -0.51 -1.94 -22.67
CA LEU A 127 0.01 -2.84 -21.65
C LEU A 127 1.53 -2.69 -21.63
N TRP A 128 2.09 -1.94 -20.67
CA TRP A 128 3.36 -2.22 -19.98
C TRP A 128 3.37 -1.41 -18.67
#